data_AF-A0A1Y2JYG7-F1
#
_entry.id   AF-A0A1Y2JYG7-F1
#
_cell.length_a   1.000
_cell.length_b   1.000
_cell.length_c   1.000
_cell.angle_alpha   90.00
_cell.angle_beta   90.00
_cell.angle_gamma   90.00
#
_symmetry.space_group_name_H-M   'P 1'
#
loop_
_entity.id
_entity.type
_entity.pdbx_description
1 polymer ?
#
loop_
_entity_poly.entity_id
_entity_poly.type
_entity_poly.pdbx_seq_one_letter_code
_entity_poly.pdbx_strand_id
1 'polypeptide(L)' 'GLYLAWSGHWFSFGWLHVKLALVLAMSGVHGFFSRWCKDFAADRRPRSQKFYRIINEVPTALMILIVIMVIVKPF' A
#
# COMPACT_ATOMS: atom_id res chain seq x y z
N GLY A 1 6.79 -11.08 -28.57
CA GLY A 1 6.24 -10.27 -27.46
C GLY A 1 5.02 -10.94 -26.86
N LEU A 2 3.85 -10.75 -27.48
CA LEU A 2 2.56 -11.29 -27.02
C LEU A 2 2.53 -12.82 -26.86
N TYR A 3 3.19 -13.56 -27.76
CA TYR A 3 3.20 -15.02 -27.75
C TYR A 3 3.96 -15.63 -26.55
N LEU A 4 5.05 -14.98 -26.11
CA LEU A 4 5.83 -15.38 -24.92
C LEU A 4 5.08 -15.10 -23.61
N ALA A 5 4.24 -14.07 -23.58
CA ALA A 5 3.37 -13.77 -22.45
C ALA A 5 2.23 -14.81 -22.30
N TRP A 6 1.78 -15.40 -23.42
CA TRP A 6 0.75 -16.43 -23.45
C TRP A 6 1.29 -17.84 -23.16
N SER A 7 2.49 -18.17 -23.66
CA SER A 7 3.07 -19.52 -23.52
C SER A 7 3.82 -19.76 -22.20
N GLY A 8 4.06 -18.72 -21.40
CA GLY A 8 4.98 -18.78 -20.26
C GLY A 8 4.39 -19.23 -18.92
N HIS A 9 3.07 -19.38 -18.77
CA HIS A 9 2.47 -19.55 -17.43
C HIS A 9 2.89 -18.45 -16.42
N TRP A 10 3.38 -17.30 -16.91
CA TRP A 10 3.78 -16.14 -16.08
C TRP A 10 2.58 -15.44 -15.43
N PHE A 11 1.40 -15.78 -15.91
CA PHE A 11 0.14 -15.44 -15.28
C PHE A 11 -0.22 -16.36 -14.12
N SER A 12 0.62 -17.28 -13.60
CA SER A 12 0.39 -18.05 -12.34
C SER A 12 0.30 -17.16 -11.07
N PHE A 13 -0.57 -16.15 -11.13
CA PHE A 13 -1.72 -15.80 -10.30
C PHE A 13 -1.53 -15.30 -8.86
N GLY A 14 -0.39 -15.51 -8.19
CA GLY A 14 -0.15 -14.93 -6.85
C GLY A 14 0.52 -13.56 -6.90
N TRP A 15 1.74 -13.51 -7.46
CA TRP A 15 2.64 -12.35 -7.35
C TRP A 15 2.04 -11.07 -7.96
N LEU A 16 1.48 -11.12 -9.17
CA LEU A 16 0.97 -9.92 -9.83
C LEU A 16 -0.21 -9.28 -9.06
N HIS A 17 -1.13 -10.11 -8.54
CA HIS A 17 -2.26 -9.63 -7.72
C HIS A 17 -1.78 -8.98 -6.43
N VAL A 18 -0.82 -9.60 -5.72
CA VAL A 18 -0.35 -9.03 -4.46
C VAL A 18 0.44 -7.74 -4.70
N LYS A 19 1.23 -7.66 -5.77
CA LYS A 19 1.92 -6.41 -6.14
C LYS A 19 0.92 -5.29 -6.45
N LEU A 20 -0.16 -5.59 -7.17
CA LEU A 20 -1.24 -4.64 -7.45
C LEU A 20 -1.98 -4.21 -6.17
N ALA A 21 -2.30 -5.16 -5.29
CA ALA A 21 -2.94 -4.88 -4.01
C ALA A 21 -2.08 -3.96 -3.13
N LEU A 22 -0.76 -4.18 -3.10
CA LEU A 22 0.17 -3.33 -2.36
C LEU A 22 0.24 -1.91 -2.91
N VAL A 23 0.32 -1.75 -4.24
CA VAL A 23 0.33 -0.42 -4.87
C VAL A 23 -0.98 0.32 -4.60
N LEU A 24 -2.12 -0.36 -4.67
CA LEU A 24 -3.42 0.21 -4.34
C LEU A 24 -3.53 0.58 -2.86
N ALA A 25 -3.07 -0.28 -1.94
CA ALA A 25 -3.05 0.01 -0.51
C ALA A 25 -2.18 1.24 -0.20
N MET A 26 -0.98 1.32 -0.76
CA MET A 26 -0.08 2.45 -0.60
C MET A 26 -0.68 3.74 -1.19
N SER A 27 -1.32 3.66 -2.36
CA SER A 27 -2.01 4.80 -2.98
C SER A 27 -3.18 5.28 -2.13
N GLY A 28 -3.95 4.36 -1.54
CA GLY A 28 -5.04 4.68 -0.62
C GLY A 28 -4.55 5.41 0.62
N VAL A 29 -3.51 4.89 1.29
CA VAL A 29 -2.89 5.52 2.47
C VAL A 29 -2.37 6.92 2.12
N HIS A 30 -1.68 7.07 0.98
CA HIS A 30 -1.19 8.36 0.54
C HIS A 30 -2.32 9.37 0.28
N GLY A 31 -3.44 8.91 -0.31
CA GLY A 31 -4.64 9.71 -0.51
C GLY A 31 -5.27 10.19 0.81
N PHE A 32 -5.34 9.32 1.82
CA PHE A 32 -5.81 9.70 3.15
C PHE A 32 -4.91 10.74 3.82
N PHE A 33 -3.59 10.60 3.68
CA PHE A 33 -2.63 11.57 4.22
C PHE A 33 -2.76 12.93 3.53
N SER A 34 -2.96 12.95 2.21
CA SER A 34 -3.22 14.18 1.47
C SER A 34 -4.48 14.90 1.97
N ARG A 35 -5.55 14.15 2.27
CA ARG A 35 -6.78 14.71 2.84
C ARG A 35 -6.56 15.31 4.22
N TRP A 36 -5.86 14.61 5.11
CA TRP A 36 -5.55 15.17 6.43
C TRP A 36 -4.61 16.36 6.37
N CYS A 37 -3.65 16.38 5.43
CA CYS A 37 -2.79 17.54 5.20
C CYS A 37 -3.64 18.78 4.83
N LYS A 38 -4.66 18.62 3.98
CA LYS A 38 -5.62 19.69 3.66
C LYS A 38 -6.48 20.09 4.86
N ASP A 39 -6.95 19.14 5.67
CA ASP A 39 -7.73 19.42 6.87
C ASP A 39 -6.91 20.20 7.91
N PHE A 40 -5.64 19.84 8.11
CA PHE A 40 -4.70 20.56 8.96
C PHE A 40 -4.39 21.97 8.42
N ALA A 41 -4.24 22.13 7.10
CA ALA A 41 -4.06 23.45 6.48
C ALA A 41 -5.27 24.36 6.67
N ALA A 42 -6.48 23.79 6.81
CA ALA A 42 -7.71 24.51 7.13
C ALA A 42 -7.92 24.72 8.65
N ASP A 43 -6.90 24.46 9.47
CA ASP A 43 -6.91 24.47 10.94
C ASP A 43 -8.01 23.59 11.58
N ARG A 44 -8.50 22.60 10.80
CA ARG A 44 -9.45 21.61 11.29
C ARG A 44 -8.66 20.43 11.84
N ARG A 45 -8.78 20.21 13.15
CA ARG A 45 -8.25 19.01 13.83
C ARG A 45 -9.41 18.06 14.19
N PRO A 46 -10.00 17.34 13.23
CA PRO A 46 -11.17 16.50 13.48
C PRO A 46 -10.86 15.27 14.35
N ARG A 47 -9.57 14.94 14.57
CA ARG A 47 -9.14 13.73 15.29
C ARG A 47 -8.09 14.08 16.35
N SER A 48 -7.99 13.25 17.37
CA SER A 48 -7.05 13.44 18.48
C SER A 48 -5.60 13.16 18.04
N GLN A 49 -4.61 13.75 18.73
CA GLN A 49 -3.19 13.50 18.43
C GLN A 49 -2.82 12.00 18.49
N LYS A 50 -3.44 11.23 19.38
CA LYS A 50 -3.21 9.78 19.49
C LYS A 50 -3.57 9.06 18.18
N PHE A 51 -4.65 9.47 17.52
CA PHE A 51 -5.06 8.91 16.23
C PHE A 51 -4.00 9.14 15.15
N TYR A 52 -3.47 10.36 15.03
CA TYR A 52 -2.45 10.68 14.04
C TYR A 52 -1.11 9.96 14.31
N ARG A 53 -0.76 9.69 15.57
CA ARG A 53 0.42 8.86 15.89
C ARG A 53 0.25 7.43 15.38
N ILE A 54 -0.89 6.80 15.67
CA ILE A 54 -1.20 5.44 15.20
C ILE A 54 -1.20 5.38 13.67
N ILE A 55 -1.78 6.38 13.02
CA ILE A 55 -1.82 6.46 11.55
C ILE A 55 -0.44 6.61 10.92
N ASN A 56 0.48 7.33 11.56
CA ASN A 56 1.84 7.46 11.07
C ASN A 56 2.64 6.15 11.22
N GLU A 57 2.18 5.21 12.06
CA GLU A 57 2.75 3.86 12.15
C GLU A 57 2.22 2.90 11.07
N VAL A 58 1.07 3.22 10.44
CA VAL A 58 0.48 2.41 9.36
C VAL A 58 1.44 2.23 8.16
N PRO A 59 2.13 3.26 7.63
CA PRO A 59 3.16 3.10 6.61
C PRO A 59 4.28 2.14 7.01
N THR A 60 4.72 2.20 8.27
CA THR A 60 5.77 1.32 8.79
C THR A 60 5.29 -0.13 8.86
N ALA A 61 4.07 -0.36 9.36
CA ALA A 61 3.48 -1.69 9.38
C ALA A 61 3.27 -2.27 7.96
N LEU A 62 2.79 -1.43 7.03
CA LEU A 62 2.69 -1.77 5.61
C LEU A 62 4.05 -2.11 5.02
N MET A 63 5.09 -1.32 5.29
CA MET A 63 6.46 -1.58 4.83
C MET A 63 6.97 -2.94 5.33
N ILE A 64 6.79 -3.26 6.62
CA ILE A 64 7.20 -4.55 7.18
C ILE A 64 6.47 -5.69 6.46
N LEU A 65 5.16 -5.57 6.30
CA LEU A 65 4.34 -6.59 5.62
C LEU A 65 4.75 -6.76 4.15
N ILE A 66 5.01 -5.66 3.44
CA ILE A 66 5.52 -5.65 2.06
C ILE A 66 6.87 -6.37 2.00
N VAL A 67 7.80 -6.06 2.90
CA VAL A 67 9.14 -6.63 2.93
C VAL A 67 9.09 -8.13 3.20
N ILE A 68 8.30 -8.57 4.20
CA ILE A 68 8.10 -10.00 4.48
C ILE A 68 7.54 -10.69 3.24
N MET A 69 6.51 -10.12 2.61
CA MET A 69 5.90 -10.71 1.43
C MET A 69 6.86 -10.77 0.23
N VAL A 70 7.70 -9.75 0.03
CA VAL A 70 8.73 -9.72 -1.03
C VAL A 70 9.89 -10.69 -0.76
N ILE A 71 10.25 -10.92 0.51
CA ILE A 71 11.34 -11.84 0.88
C ILE A 71 10.85 -13.28 0.85
N VAL A 72 9.73 -13.57 1.51
CA VAL A 72 9.19 -14.92 1.65
C VAL A 72 8.73 -15.44 0.29
N LYS A 73 8.33 -14.55 -0.64
CA LYS A 73 7.74 -14.88 -1.95
C LYS A 73 6.94 -16.19 -1.88
N PRO A 74 5.81 -16.21 -1.14
CA PRO A 74 5.07 -17.46 -0.96
C PRO A 74 4.44 -18.03 -2.25
N PHE A 75 4.75 -17.44 -3.42
CA PHE A 75 4.34 -17.79 -4.77
C PHE A 75 5.32 -17.22 -5.80
#